data_AF-A0A6B3HF60-F1
#
_entry.id   AF-A0A6B3HF60-F1
#
_cell.length_a   1.000
_cell.length_b   1.000
_cell.length_c   1.000
_cell.angle_alpha   90.00
_cell.angle_beta   90.00
_cell.angle_gamma   90.00
#
_symmetry.space_group_name_H-M   'P 1'
#
loop_
_entity.id
_entity.type
_entity.pdbx_description
1 polymer ?
#
loop_
_entity_poly.entity_id
_entity_poly.type
_entity_poly.pdbx_seq_one_letter_code
_entity_poly.pdbx_strand_id
1 'polypeptide(L)' 'EVRGQRVHSGEELIVKIRAHRPGDRLELRLTRGGKELSVTLTLGSASGT' A
#
# COMPACT_ATOMS: atom_id res chain seq x y z
N GLU A 1 3.90 -3.91 5.33
CA GLU A 1 2.80 -4.87 5.10
C GLU A 1 1.61 -4.14 4.49
N VAL A 2 0.84 -4.83 3.66
CA VAL A 2 -0.35 -4.31 2.98
C VAL A 2 -1.49 -5.25 3.35
N ARG A 3 -2.49 -4.76 4.11
CA ARG A 3 -3.60 -5.59 4.64
C ARG A 3 -3.13 -6.87 5.35
N GLY A 4 -2.11 -6.77 6.21
CA GLY A 4 -1.56 -7.92 6.93
C GLY A 4 -0.70 -8.88 6.09
N GLN A 5 -0.51 -8.61 4.80
CA GLN A 5 0.44 -9.37 3.97
C GLN A 5 1.81 -8.70 3.96
N ARG A 6 2.86 -9.49 4.20
CA ARG A 6 4.24 -9.04 4.04
C ARG A 6 4.54 -8.63 2.61
N VAL A 7 5.45 -7.67 2.47
CA VAL A 7 5.95 -7.12 1.22
C VAL A 7 7.45 -7.02 1.36
N HIS A 8 8.18 -7.65 0.45
CA HIS A 8 9.63 -7.80 0.51
C HIS A 8 10.37 -6.91 -0.50
N SER A 9 9.68 -6.44 -1.55
CA SER A 9 10.26 -5.52 -2.54
C SER A 9 9.26 -4.47 -3.05
N GLY A 10 9.77 -3.50 -3.80
CA GLY A 10 8.95 -2.49 -4.48
C GLY A 10 8.07 -3.10 -5.59
N GLU A 11 8.58 -4.06 -6.36
CA GLU A 11 7.78 -4.77 -7.37
C GLU A 11 6.62 -5.52 -6.73
N GLU A 12 6.86 -6.20 -5.61
CA GLU A 12 5.80 -6.90 -4.89
C GLU A 12 4.73 -5.93 -4.38
N LEU A 13 5.14 -4.74 -3.92
CA LEU A 13 4.20 -3.69 -3.55
C LEU A 13 3.32 -3.30 -4.74
N ILE A 14 3.92 -3.07 -5.91
CA ILE A 14 3.18 -2.69 -7.13
C ILE A 14 2.16 -3.77 -7.49
N VAL A 15 2.55 -5.05 -7.46
CA VAL A 15 1.66 -6.18 -7.76
C VAL A 15 0.46 -6.21 -6.80
N LYS A 16 0.72 -6.08 -5.49
CA LYS A 16 -0.34 -6.07 -4.48
C LYS A 16 -1.28 -4.88 -4.64
N ILE A 17 -0.77 -3.69 -4.98
CA ILE A 17 -1.60 -2.50 -5.17
C ILE A 17 -2.44 -2.62 -6.45
N ARG A 18 -1.87 -3.08 -7.57
CA ARG A 18 -2.59 -3.24 -8.85
C ARG A 18 -3.70 -4.29 -8.81
N ALA A 19 -3.70 -5.19 -7.83
CA ALA A 19 -4.80 -6.13 -7.61
C ALA A 19 -6.07 -5.47 -7.03
N HIS A 20 -6.04 -4.17 -6.72
CA HIS A 20 -7.13 -3.42 -6.11
C HIS A 20 -7.70 -2.36 -7.06
N ARG A 21 -8.92 -1.91 -6.79
CA ARG A 21 -9.59 -0.87 -7.59
C ARG A 21 -9.25 0.53 -7.04
N PRO A 22 -9.19 1.56 -7.90
CA PRO A 22 -9.20 2.95 -7.43
C PRO A 22 -10.39 3.20 -6.49
N GLY A 23 -10.15 3.96 -5.41
CA GLY A 23 -11.12 4.20 -4.34
C GLY A 23 -11.06 3.18 -3.19
N ASP A 24 -10.38 2.04 -3.36
CA ASP A 24 -10.21 1.06 -2.29
C ASP A 24 -9.43 1.67 -1.11
N ARG A 25 -9.89 1.37 0.11
CA ARG A 25 -9.15 1.68 1.33
C ARG A 25 -8.18 0.56 1.67
N LEU A 26 -6.97 0.93 2.03
CA LEU A 26 -5.86 0.04 2.34
C LEU A 26 -5.29 0.41 3.71
N GLU A 27 -5.10 -0.58 4.58
CA GLU A 27 -4.18 -0.45 5.72
C GLU A 27 -2.75 -0.78 5.28
N LEU A 28 -1.84 0.18 5.44
CA LEU A 28 -0.42 0.05 5.17
C LEU A 28 0.36 0.15 6.48
N ARG A 29 1.15 -0.87 6.78
CA ARG A 29 2.12 -0.86 7.87
C ARG A 29 3.52 -0.63 7.32
N LEU A 30 4.21 0.41 7.78
CA LEU A 30 5.52 0.83 7.29
C LEU A 30 6.42 1.36 8.41
N THR A 31 7.72 1.35 8.18
CA THR A 31 8.68 1.98 9.09
C THR A 31 9.13 3.32 8.52
N ARG A 32 9.01 4.40 9.31
CA ARG A 32 9.50 5.74 8.95
C ARG A 32 10.22 6.35 10.14
N GLY A 33 11.46 6.80 9.93
CA GLY A 33 12.29 7.36 11.01
C GLY A 33 12.54 6.37 12.15
N GLY A 34 12.68 5.08 11.84
CA GLY A 34 12.88 4.01 12.82
C GLY A 34 11.63 3.60 13.62
N LYS A 35 10.45 4.19 13.34
CA LYS A 35 9.19 3.87 14.01
C LYS A 35 8.25 3.13 13.07
N GLU A 36 7.57 2.11 13.58
CA GLU A 36 6.50 1.43 12.86
C GLU A 36 5.22 2.28 12.91
N LEU A 37 4.55 2.40 11.78
CA LEU A 37 3.34 3.19 11.58
C LEU A 37 2.32 2.34 10.83
N SER A 38 1.07 2.39 11.27
CA SER A 38 -0.09 1.91 10.51
C SER A 38 -0.90 3.10 10.03
N VAL A 39 -1.13 3.17 8.72
CA VAL A 39 -1.91 4.25 8.09
C VAL A 39 -2.96 3.66 7.16
N THR A 40 -4.17 4.21 7.21
CA THR A 40 -5.21 3.91 6.22
C THR A 40 -5.11 4.91 5.08
N LEU A 41 -5.06 4.43 3.85
CA LEU A 41 -4.97 5.25 2.66
C LEU A 41 -6.01 4.83 1.62
N THR A 42 -6.38 5.76 0.75
CA THR A 42 -7.29 5.50 -0.39
C THR A 42 -6.47 5.42 -1.67
N LEU A 43 -6.67 4.37 -2.46
CA LEU A 43 -5.94 4.20 -3.72
C LEU A 43 -6.46 5.16 -4.80
N GLY A 44 -5.55 5.90 -5.43
CA GLY A 44 -5.84 6.71 -6.61
C GLY A 44 -5.94 5.87 -7.90
N SER A 45 -6.29 6.52 -9.01
CA SER A 45 -6.21 5.92 -10.34
C SER A 45 -4.77 5.87 -10.85
N ALA A 46 -4.41 4.82 -11.60
CA ALA A 46 -3.10 4.69 -12.23
C ALA A 46 -2.91 5.67 -13.39
N SER A 47 -4.01 6.01 -14.07
CA SER A 47 -4.09 7.16 -14.97
C SER A 47 -4.35 8.39 -14.11
N GLY A 48 -3.29 9.05 -13.66
CA GLY A 48 -3.42 10.35 -12.98
C GLY A 48 -3.94 11.40 -13.95
N THR A 49 -4.85 12.26 -13.49
CA THR A 49 -5.12 13.58 -14.09
C THR A 49 -4.03 14.56 -13.69
#